data_AF-A0A3B1CD44-F1
#
_entry.id   AF-A0A3B1CD44-F1
#
_cell.length_a   1.000
_cell.length_b   1.000
_cell.length_c   1.000
_cell.angle_alpha   90.00
_cell.angle_beta   90.00
_cell.angle_gamma   90.00
#
_symmetry.space_group_name_H-M   'P 1'
#
loop_
_entity.id
_entity.type
_entity.pdbx_description
1 polymer ?
#
loop_
_entity_poly.entity_id
_entity_poly.type
_entity_poly.pdbx_seq_one_letter_code
_entity_poly.pdbx_strand_id
1 'polypeptide(L)'
;MRKKKPPQTLKPLFCSSVNPSKVFYCPYIQNGIKSYDASQNICRANLEIKIYNLNMNNPIDIKPQLDRLLERFDRSALEPDPLAATLGYTAFEDIEVSCLIAGLFAYGRADLIQRNVTEVLSMMGTSPALFCEKFRKNKAPGWVLAFSYRFHKGDDLSALIHAIGRARRDHGSILKLFMAYDDPSAETILPGLTGMVCALRDYAKRDTQAFNSLLSNPSGGGAAKRWNLFLRWMVRKDDIDPGPWSGHISTSRLIIPLDVHVGRITRRLGILKRKSNDLKAALEVTRFLRELDPEDPIKYDFAICSYGKLGYCVSKIDPARCDNCDMSPICLR
;
A
#
# COMPACT_ATOMS: atom_id res chain seq x y z
N MET A 1 -65.13 -0.60 -2.69
CA MET A 1 -64.05 0.19 -3.34
C MET A 1 -62.72 -0.29 -2.75
N ARG A 2 -61.68 -0.75 -3.44
CA ARG A 2 -61.30 -0.90 -4.85
C ARG A 2 -60.70 -2.31 -5.03
N LYS A 3 -61.09 -2.99 -6.12
CA LYS A 3 -60.54 -4.28 -6.56
C LYS A 3 -59.11 -4.07 -7.10
N LYS A 4 -58.15 -4.90 -6.66
CA LYS A 4 -56.80 -4.98 -7.24
C LYS A 4 -56.87 -5.74 -8.57
N LYS A 5 -56.44 -5.11 -9.68
CA LYS A 5 -56.21 -5.77 -10.97
C LYS A 5 -54.88 -6.53 -10.95
N PRO A 6 -54.79 -7.75 -11.49
CA PRO A 6 -53.52 -8.42 -11.74
C PRO A 6 -52.84 -7.86 -13.01
N PRO A 7 -51.50 -7.79 -13.07
CA PRO A 7 -50.79 -7.44 -14.29
C PRO A 7 -50.79 -8.60 -15.31
N GLN A 8 -50.90 -8.20 -16.57
CA GLN A 8 -51.16 -9.00 -17.75
C GLN A 8 -49.93 -9.75 -18.25
N THR A 9 -50.15 -10.96 -18.76
CA THR A 9 -49.21 -11.76 -19.54
C THR A 9 -49.09 -11.21 -20.97
N LEU A 10 -47.88 -10.89 -21.41
CA LEU A 10 -47.58 -10.54 -22.80
C LEU A 10 -46.84 -11.70 -23.49
N LYS A 11 -47.40 -12.13 -24.63
CA LYS A 11 -46.93 -13.20 -25.52
C LYS A 11 -45.71 -12.75 -26.36
N PRO A 12 -44.91 -13.69 -26.91
CA PRO A 12 -43.73 -13.38 -27.70
C PRO A 12 -44.08 -12.92 -29.13
N LEU A 13 -43.36 -11.91 -29.61
CA LEU A 13 -43.39 -11.42 -30.99
C LEU A 13 -42.40 -12.22 -31.84
N PHE A 14 -42.92 -12.93 -32.85
CA PHE A 14 -42.15 -13.38 -34.01
C PHE A 14 -41.88 -12.18 -34.93
N CYS A 15 -40.66 -12.04 -35.42
CA CYS A 15 -40.37 -11.23 -36.60
C CYS A 15 -39.34 -11.93 -37.50
N SER A 16 -39.62 -11.84 -38.78
CA SER A 16 -39.13 -12.58 -39.94
C SER A 16 -37.80 -12.06 -40.51
N SER A 17 -37.00 -13.01 -41.00
CA SER A 17 -36.00 -12.96 -42.09
C SER A 17 -35.60 -11.62 -42.71
N VAL A 18 -34.29 -11.31 -42.68
CA VAL A 18 -33.57 -10.64 -43.78
C VAL A 18 -32.18 -11.25 -43.96
N ASN A 19 -31.85 -11.48 -45.23
CA ASN A 19 -30.72 -12.17 -45.85
C ASN A 19 -29.42 -11.32 -45.82
N PRO A 20 -28.23 -11.95 -45.70
CA PRO A 20 -27.08 -11.43 -46.45
C PRO A 20 -26.33 -12.55 -47.20
N SER A 21 -26.42 -12.47 -48.51
CA SER A 21 -25.56 -13.16 -49.46
C SER A 21 -24.23 -12.40 -49.58
N LYS A 22 -23.13 -13.08 -49.24
CA LYS A 22 -21.78 -12.96 -49.85
C LYS A 22 -20.84 -13.91 -49.10
N VAL A 23 -20.77 -15.16 -49.55
CA VAL A 23 -19.75 -16.13 -49.16
C VAL A 23 -18.81 -16.29 -50.34
N PHE A 24 -17.54 -15.94 -50.15
CA PHE A 24 -16.46 -16.27 -51.07
C PHE A 24 -16.14 -17.77 -50.93
N TYR A 25 -16.15 -18.50 -52.06
CA TYR A 25 -15.82 -19.92 -52.16
C TYR A 25 -14.32 -20.16 -51.91
N CYS A 26 -14.01 -21.13 -51.03
CA CYS A 26 -12.73 -21.83 -51.01
C CYS A 26 -12.99 -23.26 -51.55
N PRO A 27 -12.42 -23.66 -52.71
CA PRO A 27 -12.73 -24.94 -53.32
C PRO A 27 -11.72 -25.97 -52.87
N TYR A 28 -12.08 -26.91 -52.00
CA TYR A 28 -11.56 -28.29 -51.99
C TYR A 28 -12.32 -29.14 -50.97
N ILE A 29 -12.47 -30.42 -51.30
CA ILE A 29 -13.03 -31.53 -50.50
C ILE A 29 -14.53 -31.80 -50.73
N GLN A 30 -14.78 -32.50 -51.84
CA GLN A 30 -15.86 -33.50 -51.94
C GLN A 30 -15.56 -34.66 -50.98
N ASN A 31 -16.50 -34.93 -50.06
CA ASN A 31 -17.05 -36.25 -49.72
C ASN A 31 -17.67 -36.21 -48.32
N GLY A 32 -18.94 -36.59 -48.25
CA GLY A 32 -19.76 -36.52 -47.06
C GLY A 32 -19.29 -37.44 -45.94
N ILE A 33 -19.33 -36.91 -44.72
CA ILE A 33 -19.70 -37.57 -43.46
C ILE A 33 -20.27 -36.45 -42.59
N LYS A 34 -21.49 -36.63 -42.06
CA LYS A 34 -22.05 -35.77 -41.01
C LYS A 34 -21.15 -35.88 -39.78
N SER A 35 -20.46 -34.81 -39.43
CA SER A 35 -19.94 -34.61 -38.08
C SER A 35 -20.41 -33.24 -37.59
N TYR A 36 -21.16 -33.26 -36.48
CA TYR A 36 -21.45 -32.07 -35.71
C TYR A 36 -20.13 -31.58 -35.12
N ASP A 37 -19.63 -30.46 -35.63
CA ASP A 37 -18.34 -29.92 -35.23
C ASP A 37 -18.44 -29.20 -33.87
N ALA A 38 -18.36 -29.97 -32.79
CA ALA A 38 -18.17 -29.46 -31.43
C ALA A 38 -16.85 -28.67 -31.28
N SER A 39 -15.89 -28.85 -32.19
CA SER A 39 -14.57 -28.20 -32.10
C SER A 39 -14.61 -26.71 -32.45
N GLN A 40 -15.50 -26.25 -33.33
CA GLN A 40 -15.61 -24.81 -33.63
C GLN A 40 -16.22 -23.99 -32.49
N ASN A 41 -17.23 -24.53 -31.78
CA ASN A 41 -17.80 -23.88 -30.60
C ASN A 41 -16.85 -23.96 -29.39
N ILE A 42 -16.10 -25.06 -29.24
CA ILE A 42 -15.05 -25.17 -28.22
C ILE A 42 -13.90 -24.20 -28.54
N CYS A 43 -13.50 -24.04 -29.79
CA CYS A 43 -12.46 -23.08 -30.18
C CYS A 43 -12.92 -21.62 -30.01
N ARG A 44 -14.17 -21.27 -30.33
CA ARG A 44 -14.72 -19.92 -30.05
C ARG A 44 -14.88 -19.65 -28.55
N ALA A 45 -15.44 -20.60 -27.79
CA ALA A 45 -15.51 -20.49 -26.34
C ALA A 45 -14.12 -20.43 -25.70
N ASN A 46 -13.15 -21.21 -26.18
CA ASN A 46 -11.76 -21.14 -25.71
C ASN A 46 -11.04 -19.88 -26.18
N LEU A 47 -11.40 -19.28 -27.32
CA LEU A 47 -10.90 -17.96 -27.74
C LEU A 47 -11.55 -16.85 -26.92
N GLU A 48 -12.85 -16.88 -26.65
CA GLU A 48 -13.56 -15.93 -25.79
C GLU A 48 -13.06 -16.04 -24.34
N ILE A 49 -12.85 -17.25 -23.82
CA ILE A 49 -12.23 -17.52 -22.52
C ILE A 49 -10.75 -17.09 -22.53
N LYS A 50 -10.00 -17.30 -23.63
CA LYS A 50 -8.63 -16.76 -23.75
C LYS A 50 -8.62 -15.24 -23.79
N ILE A 51 -9.52 -14.60 -24.52
CA ILE A 51 -9.60 -13.14 -24.63
C ILE A 51 -10.06 -12.52 -23.30
N TYR A 52 -11.00 -13.13 -22.58
CA TYR A 52 -11.35 -12.75 -21.21
C TYR A 52 -10.18 -12.94 -20.22
N ASN A 53 -9.40 -14.01 -20.38
CA ASN A 53 -8.21 -14.26 -19.54
C ASN A 53 -6.97 -13.45 -19.94
N LEU A 54 -6.96 -12.78 -21.10
CA LEU A 54 -5.79 -12.05 -21.59
C LEU A 54 -5.70 -10.61 -21.05
N ASN A 55 -6.71 -10.09 -20.35
CA ASN A 55 -6.74 -8.71 -19.86
C ASN A 55 -7.24 -8.54 -18.41
N MET A 56 -7.05 -9.53 -17.53
CA MET A 56 -7.49 -9.42 -16.12
C MET A 56 -6.69 -8.42 -15.25
N ASN A 57 -5.77 -7.65 -15.84
CA ASN A 57 -5.06 -6.57 -15.17
C ASN A 57 -5.32 -5.22 -15.83
N ASN A 58 -6.45 -5.03 -16.52
CA ASN A 58 -6.75 -3.77 -17.17
C ASN A 58 -7.06 -2.69 -16.11
N PRO A 59 -6.36 -1.54 -16.12
CA PRO A 59 -6.68 -0.39 -15.27
C PRO A 59 -8.18 -0.03 -15.22
N ILE A 60 -8.87 -0.17 -16.36
CA ILE A 60 -10.31 0.15 -16.50
C ILE A 60 -11.18 -0.73 -15.61
N ASP A 61 -10.82 -2.01 -15.44
CA ASP A 61 -11.59 -2.96 -14.63
C ASP A 61 -11.20 -2.89 -13.16
N ILE A 62 -9.91 -2.64 -12.87
CA ILE A 62 -9.38 -2.61 -11.50
C ILE A 62 -9.76 -1.33 -10.77
N LYS A 63 -9.69 -0.16 -11.44
CA LYS A 63 -9.90 1.14 -10.82
C LYS A 63 -11.25 1.24 -10.08
N PRO A 64 -12.41 0.87 -10.67
CA PRO A 64 -13.69 0.99 -9.99
C PRO A 64 -13.79 0.17 -8.71
N GLN A 65 -13.12 -1.00 -8.65
CA GLN A 65 -13.13 -1.84 -7.44
C GLN A 65 -12.21 -1.30 -6.36
N LEU A 66 -11.05 -0.78 -6.73
CA LEU A 66 -10.17 -0.12 -5.77
C LEU A 66 -10.77 1.19 -5.24
N ASP A 67 -11.46 1.97 -6.08
CA ASP A 67 -12.18 3.17 -5.65
C ASP A 67 -13.28 2.83 -4.64
N ARG A 68 -14.09 1.79 -4.89
CA ARG A 68 -15.07 1.29 -3.90
C ARG A 68 -14.42 0.82 -2.60
N LEU A 69 -13.19 0.29 -2.66
CA LEU A 69 -12.48 -0.10 -1.47
C LEU A 69 -12.05 1.11 -0.63
N LEU A 70 -11.75 2.25 -1.26
CA LEU A 70 -11.45 3.50 -0.54
C LEU A 70 -12.66 3.95 0.30
N GLU A 71 -13.86 3.85 -0.26
CA GLU A 71 -15.11 4.23 0.42
C GLU A 71 -15.44 3.33 1.62
N ARG A 72 -14.88 2.12 1.67
CA ARG A 72 -15.14 1.13 2.72
C ARG A 72 -14.42 1.42 4.03
N PHE A 73 -13.27 2.07 3.98
CA PHE A 73 -12.39 2.21 5.13
C PHE A 73 -12.12 3.67 5.44
N ASP A 74 -12.45 4.06 6.67
CA ASP A 74 -12.15 5.36 7.25
C ASP A 74 -11.16 5.21 8.43
N ARG A 75 -11.00 6.27 9.22
CA ARG A 75 -10.13 6.27 10.42
C ARG A 75 -10.44 5.15 11.40
N SER A 76 -11.68 4.65 11.46
CA SER A 76 -12.06 3.58 12.39
C SER A 76 -11.32 2.26 12.10
N ALA A 77 -10.83 2.07 10.87
CA ALA A 77 -10.03 0.91 10.48
C ALA A 77 -8.54 1.03 10.84
N LEU A 78 -8.11 2.14 11.44
CA LEU A 78 -6.72 2.34 11.84
C LEU A 78 -6.32 1.26 12.83
N GLU A 79 -6.98 1.13 13.98
CA GLU A 79 -6.51 0.19 15.00
C GLU A 79 -6.45 -1.26 14.50
N PRO A 80 -5.33 -2.00 14.71
CA PRO A 80 -4.13 -1.65 15.49
C PRO A 80 -2.94 -1.03 14.69
N ASP A 81 -3.16 -0.01 13.85
CA ASP A 81 -2.11 0.68 13.07
C ASP A 81 -1.27 1.62 13.96
N PRO A 82 0.07 1.63 13.84
CA PRO A 82 0.96 2.52 14.60
C PRO A 82 0.65 4.02 14.44
N LEU A 83 0.06 4.46 13.33
CA LEU A 83 -0.35 5.86 13.14
C LEU A 83 -1.35 6.32 14.22
N ALA A 84 -2.18 5.41 14.76
CA ALA A 84 -3.13 5.75 15.81
C ALA A 84 -2.44 6.37 17.05
N ALA A 85 -1.21 5.94 17.36
CA ALA A 85 -0.44 6.45 18.49
C ALA A 85 0.10 7.88 18.28
N THR A 86 0.01 8.43 17.08
CA THR A 86 0.54 9.76 16.74
C THR A 86 -0.54 10.82 16.59
N LEU A 87 -1.82 10.42 16.51
CA LEU A 87 -2.94 11.33 16.23
C LEU A 87 -3.15 12.42 17.29
N GLY A 88 -2.60 12.24 18.50
CA GLY A 88 -2.65 13.25 19.57
C GLY A 88 -1.71 14.44 19.37
N TYR A 89 -0.74 14.36 18.45
CA TYR A 89 0.22 15.42 18.19
C TYR A 89 -0.27 16.32 17.05
N THR A 90 -0.26 17.64 17.28
CA THR A 90 -0.75 18.64 16.31
C THR A 90 0.33 19.61 15.83
N ALA A 91 1.41 19.79 16.59
CA ALA A 91 2.54 20.60 16.17
C ALA A 91 3.32 19.90 15.04
N PHE A 92 3.73 20.65 14.02
CA PHE A 92 4.41 20.13 12.82
C PHE A 92 5.59 19.23 13.21
N GLU A 93 6.46 19.73 14.08
CA GLU A 93 7.64 19.03 14.56
C GLU A 93 7.35 17.72 15.30
N ASP A 94 6.28 17.70 16.10
CA ASP A 94 5.90 16.54 16.89
C ASP A 94 5.23 15.49 16.03
N ILE A 95 4.47 15.89 14.99
CA ILE A 95 3.96 14.99 13.97
C ILE A 95 5.12 14.31 13.23
N GLU A 96 6.13 15.06 12.79
CA GLU A 96 7.29 14.48 12.09
C GLU A 96 7.99 13.42 12.95
N VAL A 97 8.30 13.76 14.22
CA VAL A 97 9.06 12.87 15.10
C VAL A 97 8.24 11.66 15.53
N SER A 98 6.99 11.87 15.94
CA SER A 98 6.11 10.77 16.37
C SER A 98 5.85 9.78 15.24
N CYS A 99 5.56 10.28 14.03
CA CYS A 99 5.34 9.43 12.86
C CYS A 99 6.61 8.72 12.41
N LEU A 100 7.78 9.36 12.50
CA LEU A 100 9.05 8.71 12.18
C LEU A 100 9.31 7.53 13.13
N ILE A 101 9.16 7.73 14.44
CA ILE A 101 9.30 6.65 15.43
C ILE A 101 8.28 5.54 15.17
N ALA A 102 7.01 5.90 14.96
CA ALA A 102 5.93 4.96 14.68
C ALA A 102 6.23 4.11 13.43
N GLY A 103 6.69 4.73 12.34
CA GLY A 103 7.00 4.06 11.09
C GLY A 103 8.22 3.12 11.20
N LEU A 104 9.27 3.56 11.90
CA LEU A 104 10.48 2.76 12.09
C LEU A 104 10.24 1.49 12.93
N PHE A 105 9.34 1.55 13.92
CA PHE A 105 8.95 0.39 14.72
C PHE A 105 7.75 -0.39 14.14
N ALA A 106 7.25 -0.04 12.95
CA ALA A 106 6.10 -0.67 12.30
C ALA A 106 6.40 -2.05 11.67
N TYR A 107 6.96 -2.99 12.45
CA TYR A 107 7.24 -4.36 12.04
C TYR A 107 7.01 -5.37 13.17
N GLY A 108 6.36 -6.50 12.86
CA GLY A 108 5.90 -7.47 13.84
C GLY A 108 4.38 -7.61 13.84
N ARG A 109 3.82 -8.12 14.95
CA ARG A 109 2.36 -8.18 15.13
C ARG A 109 1.84 -6.80 15.47
N ALA A 110 0.72 -6.41 14.88
CA ALA A 110 0.18 -5.07 15.00
C ALA A 110 -0.15 -4.66 16.45
N ASP A 111 -0.66 -5.58 17.27
CA ASP A 111 -0.91 -5.35 18.72
C ASP A 111 0.37 -4.99 19.50
N LEU A 112 1.50 -5.59 19.15
CA LEU A 112 2.79 -5.33 19.78
C LEU A 112 3.41 -4.03 19.26
N ILE A 113 3.24 -3.76 17.97
CA ILE A 113 3.68 -2.50 17.36
C ILE A 113 2.98 -1.32 18.04
N GLN A 114 1.65 -1.34 18.09
CA GLN A 114 0.87 -0.25 18.66
C GLN A 114 1.23 0.00 20.13
N ARG A 115 1.27 -1.07 20.96
CA ARG A 115 1.69 -0.95 22.36
C ARG A 115 3.08 -0.34 22.52
N ASN A 116 4.06 -0.83 21.76
CA ASN A 116 5.43 -0.34 21.84
C ASN A 116 5.54 1.15 21.45
N VAL A 117 4.89 1.55 20.35
CA VAL A 117 4.92 2.93 19.88
C VAL A 117 4.22 3.86 20.88
N THR A 118 3.04 3.47 21.38
CA THR A 118 2.30 4.23 22.41
C THR A 118 3.12 4.39 23.69
N GLU A 119 3.81 3.33 24.14
CA GLU A 119 4.67 3.39 25.32
C GLU A 119 5.84 4.37 25.10
N VAL A 120 6.59 4.24 23.99
CA VAL A 120 7.71 5.14 23.69
C VAL A 120 7.26 6.60 23.60
N LEU A 121 6.17 6.88 22.88
CA LEU A 121 5.68 8.25 22.68
C LEU A 121 5.12 8.84 23.97
N SER A 122 4.38 8.07 24.77
CA SER A 122 3.87 8.55 26.06
C SER A 122 5.00 8.90 27.04
N MET A 123 6.10 8.13 27.04
CA MET A 123 7.29 8.42 27.84
C MET A 123 8.10 9.64 27.36
N MET A 124 7.93 10.05 26.09
CA MET A 124 8.46 11.32 25.56
C MET A 124 7.59 12.52 25.94
N GLY A 125 6.33 12.29 26.33
CA GLY A 125 5.37 13.32 26.72
C GLY A 125 4.72 14.02 25.54
N THR A 126 4.32 15.27 25.75
CA THR A 126 3.52 16.05 24.78
C THR A 126 4.33 16.64 23.63
N SER A 127 5.66 16.70 23.73
CA SER A 127 6.53 17.20 22.66
C SER A 127 7.73 16.26 22.41
N PRO A 128 7.52 15.16 21.65
CA PRO A 128 8.59 14.24 21.26
C PRO A 128 9.72 14.93 20.48
N ALA A 129 9.44 16.00 19.73
CA ALA A 129 10.46 16.77 19.03
C ALA A 129 11.42 17.46 20.01
N LEU A 130 10.86 18.18 20.99
CA LEU A 130 11.65 18.84 22.02
C LEU A 130 12.42 17.83 22.87
N PHE A 131 11.81 16.67 23.16
CA PHE A 131 12.48 15.57 23.85
C PHE A 131 13.74 15.15 23.08
N CYS A 132 13.64 14.89 21.77
CA CYS A 132 14.78 14.51 20.94
C CYS A 132 15.86 15.61 20.87
N GLU A 133 15.46 16.88 20.75
CA GLU A 133 16.39 18.02 20.70
C GLU A 133 17.15 18.24 22.02
N LYS A 134 16.50 18.00 23.16
CA LYS A 134 17.12 18.12 24.49
C LYS A 134 17.82 16.83 24.92
N PHE A 135 17.59 15.71 24.25
CA PHE A 135 18.19 14.43 24.59
C PHE A 135 19.72 14.49 24.60
N ARG A 136 20.32 13.89 25.63
CA ARG A 136 21.77 13.72 25.78
C ARG A 136 22.03 12.26 26.14
N LYS A 137 22.81 11.55 25.31
CA LYS A 137 23.05 10.11 25.45
C LYS A 137 23.58 9.73 26.85
N ASN A 138 24.47 10.54 27.42
CA ASN A 138 25.04 10.33 28.77
C ASN A 138 24.07 10.64 29.93
N LYS A 139 22.88 11.17 29.64
CA LYS A 139 21.80 11.44 30.60
C LYS A 139 20.50 10.79 30.14
N ALA A 140 20.59 9.66 29.44
CA ALA A 140 19.42 8.94 28.95
C ALA A 140 18.54 8.53 30.14
N PRO A 141 17.22 8.80 30.10
CA PRO A 141 16.30 8.33 31.13
C PRO A 141 16.33 6.80 31.27
N GLY A 142 16.07 6.30 32.49
CA GLY A 142 16.11 4.86 32.77
C GLY A 142 15.20 4.02 31.86
N TRP A 143 14.03 4.55 31.47
CA TRP A 143 13.11 3.87 30.55
C TRP A 143 13.69 3.70 29.14
N VAL A 144 14.53 4.63 28.67
CA VAL A 144 15.23 4.50 27.39
C VAL A 144 16.22 3.34 27.47
N LEU A 145 16.94 3.21 28.58
CA LEU A 145 17.91 2.12 28.78
C LEU A 145 17.22 0.76 28.97
N ALA A 146 16.05 0.75 29.63
CA ALA A 146 15.24 -0.45 29.85
C ALA A 146 14.45 -0.90 28.61
N PHE A 147 14.39 -0.06 27.56
CA PHE A 147 13.64 -0.35 26.34
C PHE A 147 14.07 -1.68 25.70
N SER A 148 13.07 -2.48 25.31
CA SER A 148 13.27 -3.71 24.58
C SER A 148 12.08 -3.99 23.68
N TYR A 149 12.31 -4.01 22.37
CA TYR A 149 11.31 -4.39 21.38
C TYR A 149 11.92 -5.31 20.33
N ARG A 150 11.43 -6.56 20.26
CA ARG A 150 12.01 -7.60 19.41
C ARG A 150 13.50 -7.78 19.74
N PHE A 151 14.37 -7.41 18.80
CA PHE A 151 15.82 -7.48 18.94
C PHE A 151 16.46 -6.09 19.13
N HIS A 152 15.67 -5.00 19.17
CA HIS A 152 16.17 -3.68 19.54
C HIS A 152 16.19 -3.49 21.05
N LYS A 153 17.24 -2.83 21.53
CA LYS A 153 17.49 -2.55 22.95
C LYS A 153 17.63 -1.05 23.20
N GLY A 154 17.75 -0.67 24.46
CA GLY A 154 17.82 0.73 24.88
C GLY A 154 18.90 1.56 24.18
N ASP A 155 20.06 0.97 23.88
CA ASP A 155 21.09 1.65 23.11
C ASP A 155 20.68 1.98 21.67
N ASP A 156 19.86 1.13 21.04
CA ASP A 156 19.32 1.39 19.70
C ASP A 156 18.33 2.55 19.75
N LEU A 157 17.44 2.56 20.75
CA LEU A 157 16.50 3.66 20.95
C LEU A 157 17.21 4.97 21.28
N SER A 158 18.19 4.94 22.19
CA SER A 158 19.03 6.09 22.55
C SER A 158 19.77 6.66 21.34
N ALA A 159 20.32 5.79 20.48
CA ALA A 159 20.98 6.20 19.24
C ALA A 159 19.99 6.84 18.24
N LEU A 160 18.79 6.27 18.08
CA LEU A 160 17.74 6.83 17.22
C LEU A 160 17.30 8.22 17.70
N ILE A 161 16.95 8.36 18.98
CA ILE A 161 16.50 9.64 19.56
C ILE A 161 17.58 10.71 19.38
N HIS A 162 18.84 10.36 19.63
CA HIS A 162 19.95 11.27 19.41
C HIS A 162 20.10 11.68 17.94
N ALA A 163 19.96 10.75 17.01
CA ALA A 163 20.04 11.02 15.58
C ALA A 163 18.94 11.97 15.11
N ILE A 164 17.69 11.73 15.54
CA ILE A 164 16.55 12.62 15.26
C ILE A 164 16.82 14.02 15.85
N GLY A 165 17.28 14.10 17.10
CA GLY A 165 17.63 15.37 17.72
C GLY A 165 18.75 16.13 17.00
N ARG A 166 19.78 15.43 16.49
CA ARG A 166 20.84 16.04 15.67
C ARG A 166 20.30 16.53 14.34
N ALA A 167 19.56 15.69 13.61
CA ALA A 167 18.92 16.06 12.35
C ALA A 167 18.11 17.36 12.48
N ARG A 168 17.28 17.46 13.53
CA ARG A 168 16.48 18.66 13.80
C ARG A 168 17.30 19.89 14.14
N ARG A 169 18.36 19.77 14.96
CA ARG A 169 19.23 20.91 15.26
C ARG A 169 20.03 21.38 14.04
N ASP A 170 20.48 20.45 13.21
CA ASP A 170 21.39 20.73 12.10
C ASP A 170 20.61 21.21 10.86
N HIS A 171 19.35 20.78 10.64
CA HIS A 171 18.52 21.15 9.48
C HIS A 171 17.25 21.96 9.81
N GLY A 172 16.86 22.04 11.08
CA GLY A 172 15.62 22.68 11.55
C GLY A 172 14.37 21.78 11.54
N SER A 173 14.31 20.76 10.69
CA SER A 173 13.20 19.78 10.66
C SER A 173 13.61 18.48 9.94
N ILE A 174 12.79 17.44 10.05
CA ILE A 174 13.01 16.19 9.31
C ILE A 174 12.72 16.42 7.81
N LEU A 175 11.71 17.23 7.47
CA LEU A 175 11.45 17.67 6.10
C LEU A 175 12.66 18.34 5.47
N LYS A 176 13.29 19.30 6.17
CA LYS A 176 14.46 20.01 5.64
C LYS A 176 15.67 19.08 5.49
N LEU A 177 15.83 18.09 6.38
CA LEU A 177 16.82 17.04 6.18
C LEU A 177 16.53 16.23 4.91
N PHE A 178 15.28 15.80 4.70
CA PHE A 178 14.88 15.07 3.49
C PHE A 178 15.15 15.90 2.22
N MET A 179 14.70 17.16 2.21
CA MET A 179 14.83 18.07 1.06
C MET A 179 16.28 18.40 0.73
N ALA A 180 17.20 18.37 1.71
CA ALA A 180 18.62 18.61 1.46
C ALA A 180 19.25 17.56 0.52
N TYR A 181 18.62 16.40 0.36
CA TYR A 181 19.06 15.32 -0.53
C TYR A 181 18.05 14.98 -1.63
N ASP A 182 16.89 15.63 -1.64
CA ASP A 182 15.86 15.32 -2.62
C ASP A 182 16.20 15.91 -3.99
N ASP A 183 15.85 15.18 -5.03
CA ASP A 183 15.88 15.66 -6.41
C ASP A 183 14.43 15.70 -6.90
N PRO A 184 13.81 16.90 -6.95
CA PRO A 184 12.43 17.05 -7.41
C PRO A 184 12.19 16.56 -8.84
N SER A 185 13.24 16.44 -9.67
CA SER A 185 13.15 15.92 -11.04
C SER A 185 13.16 14.38 -11.11
N ALA A 186 13.54 13.71 -10.03
CA ALA A 186 13.56 12.25 -9.98
C ALA A 186 12.14 11.66 -9.98
N GLU A 187 11.98 10.52 -10.66
CA GLU A 187 10.68 9.81 -10.78
C GLU A 187 10.06 9.46 -9.43
N THR A 188 10.89 9.25 -8.40
CA THR A 188 10.44 8.89 -7.06
C THR A 188 11.20 9.67 -5.99
N ILE A 189 10.71 9.58 -4.75
CA ILE A 189 11.31 10.15 -3.54
C ILE A 189 12.61 9.47 -3.08
N LEU A 190 13.11 8.45 -3.79
CA LEU A 190 14.26 7.64 -3.36
C LEU A 190 15.54 8.44 -3.10
N PRO A 191 15.89 9.51 -3.85
CA PRO A 191 17.07 10.32 -3.53
C PRO A 191 17.00 10.94 -2.14
N GLY A 192 15.92 11.69 -1.85
CA GLY A 192 15.71 12.32 -0.55
C GLY A 192 15.66 11.30 0.60
N LEU A 193 14.97 10.17 0.39
CA LEU A 193 14.91 9.10 1.38
C LEU A 193 16.31 8.51 1.64
N THR A 194 17.09 8.24 0.59
CA THR A 194 18.40 7.60 0.74
C THR A 194 19.37 8.53 1.48
N GLY A 195 19.42 9.81 1.11
CA GLY A 195 20.25 10.80 1.80
C GLY A 195 19.86 11.01 3.25
N MET A 196 18.56 11.13 3.54
CA MET A 196 18.05 11.25 4.91
C MET A 196 18.44 10.03 5.77
N VAL A 197 18.31 8.80 5.23
CA VAL A 197 18.68 7.57 5.94
C VAL A 197 20.19 7.52 6.23
N CYS A 198 21.02 7.88 5.25
CA CYS A 198 22.47 7.96 5.45
C CYS A 198 22.82 8.97 6.56
N ALA A 199 22.29 10.19 6.49
CA ALA A 199 22.52 11.22 7.50
C ALA A 199 22.07 10.78 8.90
N LEU A 200 20.90 10.16 9.03
CA LEU A 200 20.42 9.65 10.33
C LEU A 200 21.34 8.58 10.91
N ARG A 201 21.89 7.68 10.07
CA ARG A 201 22.85 6.66 10.50
C ARG A 201 24.17 7.30 10.95
N ASP A 202 24.65 8.28 10.21
CA ASP A 202 25.86 9.03 10.55
C ASP A 202 25.70 9.77 11.89
N TYR A 203 24.55 10.43 12.11
CA TYR A 203 24.25 11.07 13.39
C TYR A 203 24.12 10.08 14.55
N ALA A 204 23.57 8.89 14.30
CA ALA A 204 23.41 7.88 15.33
C ALA A 204 24.75 7.38 15.88
N LYS A 205 25.80 7.35 15.05
CA LYS A 205 27.12 6.78 15.37
C LYS A 205 27.02 5.37 15.98
N ARG A 206 26.17 4.54 15.38
CA ARG A 206 25.91 3.17 15.83
C ARG A 206 25.81 2.25 14.63
N ASP A 207 26.71 1.28 14.57
CA ASP A 207 26.80 0.33 13.48
C ASP A 207 26.65 -1.10 14.02
N THR A 208 25.40 -1.48 14.29
CA THR A 208 25.04 -2.85 14.66
C THR A 208 24.03 -3.38 13.66
N GLN A 209 23.99 -4.69 13.44
CA GLN A 209 23.00 -5.29 12.54
C GLN A 209 21.56 -4.91 12.94
N ALA A 210 21.27 -4.92 14.25
CA ALA A 210 19.99 -4.50 14.78
C ALA A 210 19.71 -3.02 14.44
N PHE A 211 20.59 -2.09 14.79
CA PHE A 211 20.35 -0.67 14.52
C PHE A 211 20.24 -0.36 13.02
N ASN A 212 21.06 -1.02 12.20
CA ASN A 212 21.02 -0.91 10.75
C ASN A 212 19.73 -1.43 10.15
N SER A 213 19.11 -2.46 10.75
CA SER A 213 17.79 -2.87 10.32
C SER A 213 16.71 -1.88 10.77
N LEU A 214 16.89 -1.13 11.86
CA LEU A 214 15.95 -0.06 12.24
C LEU A 214 15.94 1.03 11.16
N LEU A 215 17.11 1.60 10.85
CA LEU A 215 17.32 2.57 9.77
C LEU A 215 17.75 1.88 8.46
N SER A 216 16.93 0.94 7.98
CA SER A 216 17.25 0.14 6.80
C SER A 216 17.46 1.02 5.56
N ASN A 217 18.58 0.85 4.86
CA ASN A 217 18.84 1.53 3.60
C ASN A 217 17.81 1.07 2.53
N PRO A 218 17.15 1.99 1.79
CA PRO A 218 16.24 1.63 0.69
C PRO A 218 16.88 0.70 -0.36
N SER A 219 18.19 0.80 -0.55
CA SER A 219 18.96 -0.06 -1.47
C SER A 219 19.28 -1.45 -0.88
N GLY A 220 18.96 -1.71 0.38
CA GLY A 220 19.32 -2.93 1.13
C GLY A 220 18.46 -4.16 0.82
N GLY A 221 17.88 -4.26 -0.37
CA GLY A 221 17.14 -5.44 -0.86
C GLY A 221 15.71 -5.63 -0.34
N GLY A 222 15.29 -4.93 0.71
CA GLY A 222 13.91 -4.94 1.20
C GLY A 222 12.97 -4.02 0.39
N ALA A 223 11.67 -4.08 0.68
CA ALA A 223 10.66 -3.21 0.05
C ALA A 223 10.64 -1.76 0.55
N ALA A 224 11.52 -1.40 1.50
CA ALA A 224 11.49 -0.12 2.21
C ALA A 224 10.13 0.25 2.84
N LYS A 225 9.26 -0.75 3.09
CA LYS A 225 7.86 -0.56 3.55
C LYS A 225 7.71 0.44 4.68
N ARG A 226 8.56 0.38 5.72
CA ARG A 226 8.49 1.26 6.89
C ARG A 226 8.77 2.72 6.54
N TRP A 227 9.72 2.96 5.66
CA TRP A 227 10.03 4.29 5.15
C TRP A 227 8.93 4.81 4.24
N ASN A 228 8.45 3.98 3.32
CA ASN A 228 7.32 4.33 2.46
C ASN A 228 6.07 4.64 3.28
N LEU A 229 5.82 3.90 4.37
CA LEU A 229 4.69 4.15 5.27
C LEU A 229 4.83 5.49 5.98
N PHE A 230 6.02 5.80 6.52
CA PHE A 230 6.30 7.11 7.09
C PHE A 230 6.08 8.23 6.07
N LEU A 231 6.62 8.09 4.85
CA LEU A 231 6.52 9.10 3.79
C LEU A 231 5.08 9.28 3.29
N ARG A 232 4.29 8.21 3.26
CA ARG A 232 2.85 8.26 3.00
C ARG A 232 2.17 9.20 3.99
N TRP A 233 2.39 9.00 5.29
CA TRP A 233 1.82 9.83 6.36
C TRP A 233 2.28 11.28 6.32
N MET A 234 3.53 11.52 5.91
CA MET A 234 4.09 12.86 5.87
C MET A 234 3.60 13.68 4.68
N VAL A 235 3.48 13.06 3.50
CA VAL A 235 3.24 13.78 2.25
C VAL A 235 1.76 13.86 1.89
N ARG A 236 1.00 12.76 2.07
CA ARG A 236 -0.44 12.76 1.79
C ARG A 236 -1.20 13.41 2.92
N LYS A 237 -2.24 14.17 2.56
CA LYS A 237 -3.16 14.81 3.50
C LYS A 237 -4.58 14.40 3.16
N ASP A 238 -5.18 13.59 4.01
CA ASP A 238 -6.58 13.17 3.89
C ASP A 238 -7.17 12.84 5.26
N ASP A 239 -8.32 12.17 5.27
CA ASP A 239 -8.93 11.71 6.50
C ASP A 239 -8.09 10.62 7.20
N ILE A 240 -7.04 10.05 6.63
CA ILE A 240 -6.19 9.05 7.29
C ILE A 240 -4.81 9.64 7.60
N ASP A 241 -4.14 10.15 6.57
CA ASP A 241 -2.76 10.57 6.60
C ASP A 241 -2.64 12.07 7.01
N PRO A 242 -1.81 12.43 8.02
CA PRO A 242 -1.74 13.80 8.55
C PRO A 242 -1.23 14.86 7.57
N GLY A 243 -0.26 14.51 6.72
CA GLY A 243 0.24 15.36 5.65
C GLY A 243 0.97 16.65 6.05
N PRO A 244 1.84 16.69 7.08
CA PRO A 244 2.60 17.91 7.41
C PRO A 244 3.46 18.41 6.24
N TRP A 245 3.90 17.54 5.33
CA TRP A 245 4.74 17.87 4.16
C TRP A 245 3.94 18.13 2.89
N SER A 246 2.61 18.18 2.98
CA SER A 246 1.73 18.44 1.84
C SER A 246 2.09 19.78 1.17
N GLY A 247 2.21 19.78 -0.15
CA GLY A 247 2.64 20.93 -0.95
C GLY A 247 4.16 21.12 -1.06
N HIS A 248 4.97 20.46 -0.22
CA HIS A 248 6.44 20.46 -0.34
C HIS A 248 6.96 19.31 -1.20
N ILE A 249 6.26 18.17 -1.20
CA ILE A 249 6.60 16.97 -1.98
C ILE A 249 5.34 16.50 -2.69
N SER A 250 5.47 16.12 -3.97
CA SER A 250 4.34 15.59 -4.74
C SER A 250 4.01 14.16 -4.33
N THR A 251 2.72 13.87 -4.16
CA THR A 251 2.18 12.52 -3.89
C THR A 251 2.47 11.53 -5.02
N SER A 252 2.57 12.01 -6.27
CA SER A 252 2.88 11.20 -7.45
C SER A 252 4.25 10.48 -7.40
N ARG A 253 5.18 11.02 -6.60
CA ARG A 253 6.54 10.49 -6.41
C ARG A 253 6.63 9.43 -5.31
N LEU A 254 5.56 9.24 -4.54
CA LEU A 254 5.53 8.27 -3.43
C LEU A 254 5.54 6.84 -3.95
N ILE A 255 6.08 5.93 -3.14
CA ILE A 255 6.14 4.50 -3.42
C ILE A 255 5.24 3.78 -2.41
N ILE A 256 4.47 2.79 -2.87
CA ILE A 256 3.55 2.07 -1.99
C ILE A 256 4.29 1.35 -0.83
N PRO A 257 3.79 1.44 0.41
CA PRO A 257 4.23 0.63 1.55
C PRO A 257 3.96 -0.87 1.41
N LEU A 258 4.69 -1.54 0.51
CA LEU A 258 4.46 -2.94 0.19
C LEU A 258 4.72 -3.90 1.37
N ASP A 259 3.66 -4.33 2.03
CA ASP A 259 3.68 -5.35 3.08
C ASP A 259 3.19 -6.72 2.58
N VAL A 260 3.01 -7.67 3.51
CA VAL A 260 2.53 -9.02 3.18
C VAL A 260 1.06 -9.06 2.74
N HIS A 261 0.23 -8.11 3.17
CA HIS A 261 -1.17 -8.00 2.81
C HIS A 261 -1.32 -7.35 1.44
N VAL A 262 -0.72 -6.17 1.24
CA VAL A 262 -0.66 -5.46 -0.03
C VAL A 262 -0.01 -6.35 -1.10
N GLY A 263 1.12 -6.97 -0.79
CA GLY A 263 1.80 -7.88 -1.71
C GLY A 263 0.99 -9.14 -2.05
N ARG A 264 0.17 -9.65 -1.14
CA ARG A 264 -0.73 -10.78 -1.44
C ARG A 264 -1.87 -10.34 -2.35
N ILE A 265 -2.56 -9.26 -1.97
CA ILE A 265 -3.74 -8.79 -2.69
C ILE A 265 -3.34 -8.35 -4.10
N THR A 266 -2.29 -7.56 -4.25
CA THR A 266 -1.82 -7.11 -5.57
C THR A 266 -1.39 -8.26 -6.47
N ARG A 267 -0.86 -9.37 -5.92
CA ARG A 267 -0.60 -10.59 -6.72
C ARG A 267 -1.89 -11.27 -7.16
N ARG A 268 -2.89 -11.34 -6.29
CA ARG A 268 -4.20 -11.91 -6.62
C ARG A 268 -4.97 -11.06 -7.63
N LEU A 269 -4.74 -9.76 -7.65
CA LEU A 269 -5.27 -8.86 -8.67
C LEU A 269 -4.41 -8.83 -9.94
N GLY A 270 -3.33 -9.63 -10.00
CA GLY A 270 -2.36 -9.66 -11.09
C GLY A 270 -1.50 -8.40 -11.26
N ILE A 271 -1.74 -7.34 -10.48
CA ILE A 271 -0.95 -6.10 -10.43
C ILE A 271 0.52 -6.38 -10.17
N LEU A 272 0.82 -7.27 -9.22
CA LEU A 272 2.17 -7.66 -8.85
C LEU A 272 2.49 -9.05 -9.37
N LYS A 273 3.51 -9.18 -10.23
CA LYS A 273 3.98 -10.48 -10.75
C LYS A 273 5.19 -11.00 -9.98
N ARG A 274 6.02 -10.10 -9.47
CA ARG A 274 7.24 -10.45 -8.73
C ARG A 274 6.92 -11.24 -7.45
N LYS A 275 7.63 -12.35 -7.21
CA LYS A 275 7.42 -13.22 -6.04
C LYS A 275 7.99 -12.63 -4.73
N SER A 276 9.11 -11.92 -4.81
CA SER A 276 9.76 -11.29 -3.65
C SER A 276 9.05 -9.99 -3.25
N ASN A 277 9.06 -9.67 -1.96
CA ASN A 277 8.66 -8.36 -1.44
C ASN A 277 9.90 -7.46 -1.28
N ASP A 278 10.39 -6.92 -2.39
CA ASP A 278 11.52 -6.00 -2.45
C ASP A 278 11.13 -4.65 -3.07
N LEU A 279 12.06 -3.70 -3.14
CA LEU A 279 11.79 -2.36 -3.68
C LEU A 279 11.29 -2.41 -5.13
N LYS A 280 11.77 -3.39 -5.92
CA LYS A 280 11.31 -3.59 -7.30
C LYS A 280 9.83 -3.98 -7.35
N ALA A 281 9.38 -4.83 -6.43
CA ALA A 281 7.97 -5.18 -6.29
C ALA A 281 7.12 -3.95 -5.89
N ALA A 282 7.62 -3.11 -4.96
CA ALA A 282 6.91 -1.90 -4.55
C ALA A 282 6.79 -0.90 -5.72
N LEU A 283 7.85 -0.73 -6.52
CA LEU A 283 7.84 0.09 -7.73
C LEU A 283 6.95 -0.49 -8.84
N GLU A 284 6.86 -1.81 -8.98
CA GLU A 284 5.94 -2.48 -9.92
C GLU A 284 4.49 -2.14 -9.59
N VAL A 285 4.08 -2.31 -8.33
CA VAL A 285 2.72 -1.94 -7.89
C VAL A 285 2.49 -0.45 -8.06
N THR A 286 3.45 0.39 -7.65
CA THR A 286 3.31 1.86 -7.74
C THR A 286 3.11 2.33 -9.17
N ARG A 287 3.85 1.77 -10.14
CA ARG A 287 3.68 2.09 -11.57
C ARG A 287 2.28 1.75 -12.07
N PHE A 288 1.76 0.57 -11.70
CA PHE A 288 0.39 0.20 -12.06
C PHE A 288 -0.64 1.16 -11.43
N LEU A 289 -0.50 1.48 -10.14
CA LEU A 289 -1.43 2.39 -9.48
C LEU A 289 -1.38 3.81 -10.06
N ARG A 290 -0.24 4.23 -10.61
CA ARG A 290 -0.09 5.50 -11.35
C ARG A 290 -0.89 5.54 -12.65
N GLU A 291 -1.17 4.39 -13.26
CA GLU A 291 -2.10 4.31 -14.40
C GLU A 291 -3.56 4.52 -13.95
N LEU A 292 -3.88 4.25 -12.68
CA LEU A 292 -5.22 4.50 -12.11
C LEU A 292 -5.38 5.94 -11.66
N ASP A 293 -4.35 6.48 -11.00
CA ASP A 293 -4.31 7.87 -10.54
C ASP A 293 -2.86 8.39 -10.61
N PRO A 294 -2.53 9.26 -11.59
CA PRO A 294 -1.18 9.78 -11.76
C PRO A 294 -0.80 10.82 -10.67
N GLU A 295 -1.78 11.51 -10.10
CA GLU A 295 -1.54 12.54 -9.08
C GLU A 295 -1.30 11.91 -7.71
N ASP A 296 -2.02 10.83 -7.42
CA ASP A 296 -1.96 10.17 -6.13
C ASP A 296 -2.03 8.64 -6.20
N PRO A 297 -0.98 7.99 -6.75
CA PRO A 297 -0.98 6.55 -7.02
C PRO A 297 -1.14 5.71 -5.75
N ILE A 298 -0.66 6.19 -4.61
CA ILE A 298 -0.61 5.36 -3.40
C ILE A 298 -1.85 5.49 -2.51
N LYS A 299 -2.92 6.18 -2.93
CA LYS A 299 -4.16 6.34 -2.15
C LYS A 299 -4.84 5.05 -1.78
N TYR A 300 -4.64 4.03 -2.62
CA TYR A 300 -5.20 2.70 -2.44
C TYR A 300 -4.52 1.90 -1.32
N ASP A 301 -3.36 2.33 -0.82
CA ASP A 301 -2.55 1.55 0.12
C ASP A 301 -3.29 1.23 1.43
N PHE A 302 -3.84 2.25 2.10
CA PHE A 302 -4.54 2.05 3.38
C PHE A 302 -5.72 1.09 3.23
N ALA A 303 -6.52 1.26 2.18
CA ALA A 303 -7.68 0.44 1.92
C ALA A 303 -7.31 -1.02 1.60
N ILE A 304 -6.32 -1.24 0.73
CA ILE A 304 -5.82 -2.59 0.38
C ILE A 304 -5.22 -3.27 1.63
N CYS A 305 -4.39 -2.56 2.39
CA CYS A 305 -3.78 -3.07 3.61
C CYS A 305 -4.85 -3.46 4.64
N SER A 306 -5.81 -2.57 4.91
CA SER A 306 -6.93 -2.81 5.83
C SER A 306 -7.78 -4.00 5.41
N TYR A 307 -8.06 -4.15 4.11
CA TYR A 307 -8.79 -5.30 3.58
C TYR A 307 -8.09 -6.63 3.92
N GLY A 308 -6.77 -6.66 3.76
CA GLY A 308 -5.97 -7.83 4.10
C GLY A 308 -5.80 -8.04 5.61
N LYS A 309 -5.65 -6.96 6.39
CA LYS A 309 -5.44 -6.98 7.85
C LYS A 309 -6.68 -7.50 8.58
N LEU A 310 -7.86 -7.07 8.14
CA LEU A 310 -9.16 -7.44 8.71
C LEU A 310 -9.65 -8.83 8.25
N GLY A 311 -8.86 -9.54 7.44
CA GLY A 311 -9.13 -10.93 7.08
C GLY A 311 -10.14 -11.13 5.95
N TYR A 312 -10.49 -10.08 5.19
CA TYR A 312 -11.30 -10.24 3.99
C TYR A 312 -10.54 -11.03 2.90
N CYS A 313 -9.23 -10.79 2.79
CA CYS A 313 -8.34 -11.54 1.89
C CYS A 313 -7.33 -12.38 2.68
N VAL A 314 -7.65 -13.65 2.94
CA VAL A 314 -6.82 -14.60 3.72
C VAL A 314 -5.70 -15.25 2.90
N SER A 315 -4.65 -15.75 3.56
CA SER A 315 -3.46 -16.33 2.89
C SER A 315 -3.78 -17.60 2.10
N LYS A 316 -4.56 -18.52 2.68
CA LYS A 316 -5.10 -19.70 2.00
C LYS A 316 -6.43 -19.33 1.37
N ILE A 317 -6.65 -19.70 0.11
CA ILE A 317 -7.94 -19.48 -0.56
C ILE A 317 -9.01 -20.24 0.23
N ASP A 318 -10.10 -19.55 0.54
CA ASP A 318 -11.25 -20.07 1.28
C ASP A 318 -12.49 -19.77 0.43
N PRO A 319 -13.09 -20.79 -0.23
CA PRO A 319 -14.25 -20.59 -1.10
C PRO A 319 -15.38 -19.80 -0.42
N ALA A 320 -15.65 -20.08 0.86
CA ALA A 320 -16.72 -19.41 1.61
C ALA A 320 -16.49 -17.89 1.72
N ARG A 321 -15.23 -17.45 1.79
CA ARG A 321 -14.88 -16.02 1.79
C ARG A 321 -14.73 -15.46 0.38
N CYS A 322 -14.22 -16.25 -0.55
CA CYS A 322 -13.88 -15.79 -1.89
C CYS A 322 -15.11 -15.65 -2.81
N ASP A 323 -16.14 -16.46 -2.62
CA ASP A 323 -17.31 -16.48 -3.52
C ASP A 323 -18.18 -15.23 -3.41
N ASN A 324 -18.14 -14.53 -2.26
CA ASN A 324 -18.79 -13.23 -2.04
C ASN A 324 -17.79 -12.10 -1.75
N CYS A 325 -16.55 -12.24 -2.20
CA CYS A 325 -15.51 -11.24 -2.00
C CYS A 325 -15.77 -10.01 -2.88
N ASP A 326 -15.63 -8.81 -2.31
CA ASP A 326 -15.80 -7.54 -3.03
C ASP A 326 -14.85 -7.42 -4.24
N MET A 327 -13.69 -8.07 -4.15
CA MET A 327 -12.68 -8.11 -5.21
C MET A 327 -12.86 -9.27 -6.18
N SER A 328 -13.85 -10.15 -5.98
CA SER A 328 -14.09 -11.33 -6.83
C SER A 328 -14.11 -11.02 -8.34
N PRO A 329 -14.74 -9.92 -8.82
CA PRO A 329 -14.78 -9.61 -10.26
C PRO A 329 -13.41 -9.38 -10.91
N ILE A 330 -12.38 -9.02 -10.13
CA ILE A 330 -11.04 -8.68 -10.62
C ILE A 330 -9.95 -9.57 -9.99
N CYS A 331 -10.35 -10.60 -9.26
CA CYS A 331 -9.42 -11.48 -8.54
C CYS A 331 -9.12 -12.71 -9.38
N LEU A 332 -7.83 -12.92 -9.66
CA LEU A 332 -7.28 -14.14 -10.28
C LEU A 332 -7.28 -15.35 -9.31
N ARG A 333 -7.49 -15.05 -8.02
CA ARG A 333 -7.41 -15.89 -6.80
C ARG A 333 -6.03 -16.46 -6.48
#